data_AF-A0A0G3HE35-F1
#
_entry.id   AF-A0A0G3HE35-F1
#
_cell.length_a   1.000
_cell.length_b   1.000
_cell.length_c   1.000
_cell.angle_alpha   90.00
_cell.angle_beta   90.00
_cell.angle_gamma   90.00
#
_symmetry.space_group_name_H-M   'P 1'
#
loop_
_entity.id
_entity.type
_entity.pdbx_description
1 polymer ?
#
loop_
_entity_poly.entity_id
_entity_poly.type
_entity_poly.pdbx_seq_one_letter_code
_entity_poly.pdbx_strand_id
1 'polypeptide(L)'
;MSTPDVPEVGPLGPGHDPAKDPMKGIRGVMAGTLVLEAITIWLALTVILRVDDGAYWTTFNWVAITALGAAHLIMAFFQRMPWALPVNLALQVLLLAGVFIHPSVGIIAIIFIIVWWYLMHLRSTLIERMKRGLLTTQHL
;
A
#
# COMPACT_ATOMS: atom_id res chain seq x y z
N MET A 1 -18.47 13.56 34.15
CA MET A 1 -17.03 13.42 34.51
C MET A 1 -16.51 12.25 33.72
N SER A 2 -15.95 12.50 32.53
CA SER A 2 -15.36 11.47 31.68
C SER A 2 -14.06 11.01 32.33
N THR A 3 -14.03 9.76 32.79
CA THR A 3 -12.81 9.09 33.25
C THR A 3 -11.75 9.23 32.15
N PRO A 4 -10.52 9.68 32.45
CA PRO A 4 -9.47 9.67 31.44
C PRO A 4 -9.28 8.22 30.98
N ASP A 5 -9.33 7.98 29.67
CA ASP A 5 -8.99 6.72 29.03
C ASP A 5 -7.56 6.35 29.44
N VAL A 6 -7.42 5.62 30.54
CA VAL A 6 -6.15 4.98 30.89
C VAL A 6 -5.95 3.94 29.80
N PRO A 7 -4.93 4.07 28.93
CA PRO A 7 -4.70 3.09 27.89
C PRO A 7 -4.59 1.74 28.58
N GLU A 8 -5.49 0.83 28.24
CA GLU A 8 -5.57 -0.51 28.79
C GLU A 8 -4.20 -1.18 28.59
N VAL A 9 -3.39 -1.14 29.65
CA VAL A 9 -2.03 -1.68 29.66
C VAL A 9 -2.18 -3.18 29.51
N GLY A 10 -1.44 -3.77 28.56
CA GLY A 10 -1.53 -5.18 28.28
C GLY A 10 -1.30 -6.05 29.53
N PRO A 11 -1.79 -7.31 29.53
CA PRO A 11 -1.63 -8.24 30.67
C PRO A 11 -0.15 -8.57 30.99
N LEU A 12 0.78 -8.11 30.17
CA LEU A 12 2.22 -8.23 30.35
C LEU A 12 2.87 -7.00 31.03
N GLY A 13 2.08 -5.98 31.41
CA GLY A 13 2.57 -4.75 32.01
C GLY A 13 3.02 -3.69 31.00
N PRO A 14 3.58 -2.56 31.46
CA PRO A 14 4.07 -1.49 30.58
C PRO A 14 5.30 -2.00 29.82
N GLY A 15 5.10 -2.51 28.60
CA GLY A 15 6.19 -3.00 27.77
C GLY A 15 7.26 -1.93 27.51
N HIS A 16 8.51 -2.34 27.46
CA HIS A 16 9.64 -1.45 27.15
C HIS A 16 9.71 -1.12 25.66
N ASP A 17 10.65 -0.25 25.27
CA ASP A 17 10.89 0.04 23.86
C ASP A 17 11.24 -1.27 23.10
N PRO A 18 10.60 -1.55 21.95
CA PRO A 18 10.82 -2.80 21.24
C PRO A 18 12.27 -3.00 20.82
N ALA A 19 12.85 -4.17 21.12
CA ALA A 19 14.24 -4.50 20.73
C ALA A 19 14.49 -4.45 19.21
N LYS A 20 13.44 -4.59 18.39
CA LYS A 20 13.47 -4.42 16.92
C LYS A 20 12.31 -3.54 16.50
N ASP A 21 12.56 -2.53 15.65
CA ASP A 21 11.50 -1.65 15.11
C ASP A 21 10.51 -2.45 14.23
N PRO A 22 9.28 -2.71 14.71
CA PRO A 22 8.30 -3.48 13.95
C PRO A 22 7.78 -2.69 12.74
N MET A 23 7.89 -1.36 12.75
CA MET A 23 7.49 -0.51 11.62
C MET A 23 8.42 -0.68 10.42
N LYS A 24 9.66 -1.15 10.63
CA LYS A 24 10.58 -1.49 9.52
C LYS A 24 10.04 -2.65 8.69
N GLY A 25 9.39 -3.63 9.32
CA GLY A 25 8.73 -4.74 8.63
C GLY A 25 7.57 -4.25 7.76
N ILE A 26 6.66 -3.46 8.33
CA ILE A 26 5.52 -2.89 7.60
C ILE A 26 5.97 -2.06 6.40
N ARG A 27 6.99 -1.20 6.54
CA ARG A 27 7.56 -0.44 5.41
C ARG A 27 8.08 -1.35 4.30
N GLY A 28 8.69 -2.49 4.65
CA GLY A 28 9.14 -3.49 3.68
C GLY A 28 7.98 -4.15 2.92
N VAL A 29 6.90 -4.49 3.63
CA VAL A 29 5.68 -5.04 3.00
C VAL A 29 5.07 -4.03 2.03
N MET A 30 4.94 -2.76 2.44
CA MET A 30 4.41 -1.70 1.58
C MET A 30 5.25 -1.49 0.30
N ALA A 31 6.58 -1.57 0.41
CA ALA A 31 7.46 -1.53 -0.76
C ALA A 31 7.25 -2.75 -1.67
N GLY A 32 7.16 -3.94 -1.10
CA GLY A 32 6.85 -5.16 -1.85
C GLY A 32 5.50 -5.07 -2.58
N THR A 33 4.48 -4.52 -1.93
CA THR A 33 3.17 -4.28 -2.54
C THR A 33 3.26 -3.35 -3.74
N LEU A 34 4.00 -2.24 -3.66
CA LEU A 34 4.19 -1.34 -4.81
C LEU A 34 4.91 -1.99 -5.99
N VAL A 35 5.90 -2.85 -5.72
CA VAL A 35 6.58 -3.61 -6.79
C VAL A 35 5.61 -4.57 -7.46
N LEU A 36 4.85 -5.34 -6.67
CA LEU A 36 3.85 -6.28 -7.20
C LEU A 36 2.76 -5.53 -8.00
N GLU A 37 2.36 -4.37 -7.52
CA GLU A 37 1.41 -3.48 -8.17
C GLU A 37 1.93 -2.99 -9.52
N ALA A 38 3.17 -2.50 -9.57
CA ALA A 38 3.81 -2.08 -10.82
C ALA A 38 3.86 -3.21 -11.86
N ILE A 39 4.23 -4.42 -11.43
CA ILE A 39 4.23 -5.61 -12.30
C ILE A 39 2.82 -5.89 -12.82
N THR A 40 1.80 -5.84 -11.95
CA THR A 40 0.41 -6.13 -12.33
C THR A 40 -0.13 -5.08 -13.31
N ILE A 41 0.20 -3.79 -13.10
CA ILE A 41 -0.13 -2.70 -14.03
C ILE A 41 0.50 -2.95 -15.40
N TRP A 42 1.78 -3.34 -15.45
CA TRP A 42 2.43 -3.64 -16.73
C TRP A 42 1.91 -4.92 -17.39
N LEU A 43 1.49 -5.93 -16.62
CA LEU A 43 0.78 -7.08 -17.18
C LEU A 43 -0.54 -6.66 -17.83
N ALA A 44 -1.19 -5.58 -17.37
CA ALA A 44 -2.38 -5.04 -18.02
C ALA A 44 -2.11 -4.55 -19.46
N LEU A 45 -0.87 -4.13 -19.79
CA LEU A 45 -0.52 -3.77 -21.18
C LEU A 45 -0.71 -4.95 -22.12
N THR A 46 -0.42 -6.18 -21.68
CA THR A 46 -0.63 -7.38 -22.49
C THR A 46 -2.11 -7.61 -22.77
N VAL A 47 -2.98 -7.29 -21.81
CA VAL A 47 -4.45 -7.35 -21.95
C VAL A 47 -4.93 -6.29 -22.92
N ILE A 48 -4.51 -5.03 -22.74
CA ILE A 48 -4.90 -3.90 -23.62
C ILE A 48 -4.48 -4.15 -25.07
N LEU A 49 -3.33 -4.82 -25.30
CA LEU A 49 -2.84 -5.15 -26.64
C LEU A 49 -3.62 -6.28 -27.32
N ARG A 50 -4.12 -7.26 -26.55
CA ARG A 50 -4.61 -8.54 -27.09
C ARG A 50 -6.12 -8.71 -27.01
N VAL A 51 -6.79 -8.01 -26.11
CA VAL A 51 -8.25 -8.05 -25.96
C VAL A 51 -8.89 -7.04 -26.92
N ASP A 52 -10.07 -7.39 -27.44
CA ASP A 52 -10.86 -6.56 -28.38
C ASP A 52 -10.05 -6.12 -29.62
N ASP A 53 -9.19 -7.01 -30.14
CA ASP A 53 -8.27 -6.75 -31.27
C ASP A 53 -7.38 -5.49 -31.06
N GLY A 54 -7.12 -5.12 -29.81
CA GLY A 54 -6.28 -3.97 -29.48
C GLY A 54 -6.97 -2.62 -29.69
N ALA A 55 -8.31 -2.56 -29.66
CA ALA A 55 -9.08 -1.31 -29.83
C ALA A 55 -8.62 -0.18 -28.88
N TYR A 56 -8.12 -0.53 -27.69
CA TYR A 56 -7.62 0.42 -26.69
C TYR A 56 -6.11 0.67 -26.77
N TRP A 57 -5.39 0.08 -27.73
CA TRP A 57 -3.94 0.23 -27.93
C TRP A 57 -3.58 1.53 -28.65
N THR A 58 -3.94 2.66 -28.05
CA THR A 58 -3.53 3.98 -28.54
C THR A 58 -2.19 4.38 -27.91
N THR A 59 -1.43 5.26 -28.58
CA THR A 59 -0.15 5.77 -28.06
C THR A 59 -0.30 6.39 -26.67
N PHE A 60 -1.38 7.13 -26.44
CA PHE A 60 -1.66 7.71 -25.14
C PHE A 60 -1.86 6.64 -24.07
N ASN A 61 -2.68 5.62 -24.35
CA ASN A 61 -3.05 4.60 -23.37
C ASN A 61 -1.87 3.77 -22.89
N TRP A 62 -1.08 3.19 -23.81
CA TRP A 62 0.03 2.33 -23.40
C TRP A 62 1.16 3.14 -22.74
N VAL A 63 1.42 4.37 -23.18
CA VAL A 63 2.41 5.26 -22.54
C VAL A 63 1.95 5.63 -21.13
N ALA A 64 0.68 6.00 -20.95
CA ALA A 64 0.13 6.36 -19.64
C ALA A 64 0.23 5.19 -18.65
N ILE A 65 -0.16 3.98 -19.05
CA ILE A 65 -0.07 2.78 -18.19
C ILE A 65 1.39 2.42 -17.89
N THR A 66 2.29 2.54 -18.87
CA THR A 66 3.72 2.30 -18.66
C THR A 66 4.30 3.27 -17.63
N ALA A 67 4.02 4.57 -17.78
CA ALA A 67 4.46 5.61 -16.86
C ALA A 67 3.86 5.42 -15.46
N LEU A 68 2.60 5.02 -15.36
CA LEU A 68 1.92 4.75 -14.10
C LEU A 68 2.58 3.58 -13.35
N GLY A 69 2.85 2.46 -14.02
CA GLY A 69 3.56 1.33 -13.41
C GLY A 69 4.99 1.72 -12.99
N ALA A 70 5.68 2.52 -13.80
CA ALA A 70 7.00 3.05 -13.43
C ALA A 70 6.94 3.95 -12.19
N ALA A 71 5.93 4.80 -12.07
CA ALA A 71 5.73 5.65 -10.89
C ALA A 71 5.54 4.81 -9.61
N HIS A 72 4.76 3.73 -9.67
CA HIS A 72 4.58 2.79 -8.55
C HIS A 72 5.91 2.10 -8.19
N LEU A 73 6.64 1.61 -9.20
CA LEU A 73 7.93 0.96 -8.97
C LEU A 73 8.95 1.92 -8.33
N ILE A 74 9.05 3.15 -8.83
CA ILE A 74 9.94 4.17 -8.28
C ILE A 74 9.56 4.47 -6.83
N MET A 75 8.27 4.63 -6.54
CA MET A 75 7.79 4.86 -5.18
C MET A 75 8.08 3.73 -4.20
N ALA A 76 8.25 2.48 -4.68
CA ALA A 76 8.66 1.36 -3.83
C ALA A 76 10.01 1.62 -3.13
N PHE A 77 10.92 2.33 -3.76
CA PHE A 77 12.24 2.66 -3.19
C PHE A 77 12.17 3.79 -2.15
N PHE A 78 11.15 4.63 -2.20
CA PHE A 78 10.98 5.79 -1.31
C PHE A 78 10.12 5.50 -0.06
N GLN A 79 9.74 4.25 0.20
CA GLN A 79 8.86 3.89 1.34
C GLN A 79 9.43 4.19 2.74
N ARG A 80 10.70 4.58 2.85
CA ARG A 80 11.30 5.04 4.11
C ARG A 80 10.98 6.50 4.42
N MET A 81 10.50 7.27 3.44
CA MET A 81 10.28 8.71 3.59
C MET A 81 8.90 9.00 4.21
N PRO A 82 8.79 10.04 5.06
CA PRO A 82 7.54 10.36 5.77
C PRO A 82 6.39 10.76 4.83
N TRP A 83 6.72 11.25 3.63
CA TRP A 83 5.75 11.66 2.61
C TRP A 83 5.33 10.52 1.67
N ALA A 84 5.90 9.31 1.78
CA ALA A 84 5.61 8.23 0.85
C ALA A 84 4.14 7.77 0.93
N LEU A 85 3.58 7.70 2.14
CA LEU A 85 2.19 7.29 2.38
C LEU A 85 1.14 8.14 1.63
N PRO A 86 1.12 9.48 1.75
CA PRO A 86 0.18 10.30 1.00
C PRO A 86 0.41 10.22 -0.52
N VAL A 87 1.66 10.08 -0.98
CA VAL A 87 1.93 9.89 -2.41
C VAL A 87 1.42 8.55 -2.93
N ASN A 88 1.59 7.47 -2.17
CA ASN A 88 1.02 6.17 -2.54
C ASN A 88 -0.51 6.26 -2.65
N LEU A 89 -1.17 6.95 -1.72
CA LEU A 89 -2.62 7.14 -1.78
C LEU A 89 -3.04 7.96 -3.02
N ALA A 90 -2.27 9.00 -3.37
CA ALA A 90 -2.50 9.74 -4.62
C ALA A 90 -2.32 8.85 -5.86
N LEU A 91 -1.30 7.98 -5.86
CA LEU A 91 -1.09 7.00 -6.92
C LEU A 91 -2.24 5.98 -7.02
N GLN A 92 -2.87 5.59 -5.92
CA GLN A 92 -4.07 4.74 -5.94
C GLN A 92 -5.24 5.41 -6.65
N VAL A 93 -5.47 6.69 -6.38
CA VAL A 93 -6.52 7.46 -7.06
C VAL A 93 -6.20 7.60 -8.55
N LEU A 94 -4.93 7.82 -8.90
CA LEU A 94 -4.48 7.88 -10.29
C LEU A 94 -4.63 6.54 -11.01
N LEU A 95 -4.35 5.42 -10.32
CA LEU A 95 -4.56 4.08 -10.84
C LEU A 95 -6.04 3.79 -11.07
N LEU A 96 -6.92 4.24 -10.18
CA LEU A 96 -8.37 4.13 -10.35
C LEU A 96 -8.85 4.90 -11.59
N ALA A 97 -8.28 6.07 -11.88
CA ALA A 97 -8.55 6.81 -13.12
C ALA A 97 -8.13 6.03 -14.38
N GLY A 98 -7.29 4.99 -14.25
CA GLY A 98 -6.98 4.05 -15.33
C GLY A 98 -8.20 3.28 -15.87
N VAL A 99 -9.33 3.28 -15.18
CA VAL A 99 -10.60 2.73 -15.71
C VAL A 99 -11.05 3.41 -17.01
N PHE A 100 -10.70 4.68 -17.21
CA PHE A 100 -11.00 5.41 -18.44
C PHE A 100 -10.12 4.98 -19.63
N ILE A 101 -9.01 4.28 -19.36
CA ILE A 101 -8.12 3.72 -20.38
C ILE A 101 -8.62 2.33 -20.79
N HIS A 102 -8.84 1.45 -19.82
CA HIS A 102 -9.34 0.10 -20.06
C HIS A 102 -10.00 -0.48 -18.80
N PRO A 103 -11.14 -1.19 -18.90
CA PRO A 103 -11.83 -1.75 -17.74
C PRO A 103 -10.96 -2.68 -16.86
N SER A 104 -10.04 -3.44 -17.46
CA SER A 104 -9.12 -4.32 -16.72
C SER A 104 -8.21 -3.55 -15.74
N VAL A 105 -7.82 -2.32 -16.08
CA VAL A 105 -7.01 -1.46 -15.20
C VAL A 105 -7.84 -1.02 -14.00
N GLY A 106 -9.13 -0.74 -14.20
CA GLY A 106 -10.07 -0.47 -13.10
C GLY A 106 -10.20 -1.64 -12.13
N ILE A 107 -10.25 -2.88 -12.63
CA ILE A 107 -10.29 -4.09 -11.78
C ILE A 107 -9.01 -4.20 -10.95
N ILE A 108 -7.85 -4.01 -11.57
CA ILE A 108 -6.55 -4.00 -10.87
C ILE A 108 -6.54 -2.92 -9.78
N ALA A 109 -7.00 -1.71 -10.11
CA ALA A 109 -7.07 -0.59 -9.16
C ALA A 109 -7.90 -0.94 -7.92
N ILE A 110 -9.09 -1.51 -8.11
CA ILE A 110 -9.97 -1.88 -7.00
C ILE A 110 -9.30 -2.90 -6.09
N ILE A 111 -8.68 -3.94 -6.66
CA ILE A 111 -7.98 -4.98 -5.87
C ILE A 111 -6.86 -4.35 -5.04
N PHE A 112 -6.03 -3.50 -5.65
CA PHE A 112 -4.93 -2.86 -4.92
C PHE A 112 -5.42 -1.84 -3.89
N ILE A 113 -6.49 -1.09 -4.15
CA ILE A 113 -7.12 -0.22 -3.14
C ILE A 113 -7.53 -1.03 -1.90
N ILE A 114 -8.11 -2.21 -2.09
CA ILE A 114 -8.48 -3.11 -0.98
C ILE A 114 -7.22 -3.57 -0.22
N VAL A 115 -6.17 -3.96 -0.94
CA VAL A 115 -4.88 -4.35 -0.32
C VAL A 115 -4.30 -3.20 0.49
N TRP A 116 -4.27 -1.98 -0.07
CA TRP A 116 -3.77 -0.79 0.60
C TRP A 116 -4.57 -0.42 1.83
N TRP A 117 -5.90 -0.49 1.75
CA TRP A 117 -6.77 -0.32 2.90
C TRP A 117 -6.42 -1.31 4.01
N TYR A 118 -6.23 -2.59 3.66
CA TYR A 118 -5.84 -3.61 4.62
C TYR A 118 -4.44 -3.38 5.23
N LEU A 119 -3.47 -2.93 4.42
CA LEU A 119 -2.14 -2.54 4.93
C LEU A 119 -2.21 -1.36 5.90
N MET A 120 -3.06 -0.36 5.61
CA MET A 120 -3.29 0.75 6.52
C MET A 120 -3.97 0.30 7.81
N HIS A 121 -4.91 -0.64 7.73
CA HIS A 121 -5.52 -1.26 8.89
C HIS A 121 -4.48 -1.98 9.76
N LEU A 122 -3.68 -2.88 9.17
CA LEU A 122 -2.60 -3.60 9.86
C LEU A 122 -1.60 -2.65 10.52
N ARG A 123 -1.19 -1.58 9.82
CA ARG A 123 -0.30 -0.55 10.36
C ARG A 123 -0.92 0.12 11.58
N SER A 124 -2.20 0.47 11.52
CA SER A 124 -2.90 1.16 12.60
C SER A 124 -3.06 0.28 13.83
N THR A 125 -3.47 -0.98 13.62
CA THR A 125 -3.55 -2.00 14.68
C THR A 125 -2.19 -2.29 15.30
N LEU A 126 -1.11 -2.34 14.52
CA LEU A 126 0.24 -2.56 15.06
C LEU A 126 0.68 -1.40 15.95
N ILE A 127 0.46 -0.15 15.52
CA ILE A 127 0.76 1.05 16.32
C ILE A 127 -0.04 1.04 17.63
N GLU A 128 -1.31 0.67 17.57
CA GLU A 128 -2.15 0.56 18.75
C GLU A 128 -1.66 -0.53 19.72
N ARG A 129 -1.26 -1.69 19.21
CA ARG A 129 -0.68 -2.78 20.02
C ARG A 129 0.67 -2.38 20.65
N MET A 130 1.49 -1.62 19.93
CA MET A 130 2.74 -1.04 20.47
C MET A 130 2.47 -0.10 21.64
N LYS A 131 1.50 0.82 21.50
CA LYS A 131 1.11 1.77 22.55
C LYS A 131 0.60 1.07 23.81
N ARG A 132 -0.06 -0.09 23.66
CA ARG A 132 -0.60 -0.90 24.76
C ARG A 132 0.43 -1.87 25.37
N GLY A 133 1.67 -1.93 24.86
CA GLY A 133 2.70 -2.84 25.36
C GLY A 133 2.41 -4.32 25.07
N LEU A 134 1.67 -4.62 23.99
CA LEU A 134 1.21 -5.99 23.67
C LEU A 134 2.19 -6.79 22.81
N LEU A 135 3.31 -6.22 22.38
CA LEU A 135 4.26 -6.95 21.54
C LEU A 135 5.22 -7.78 22.40
N THR A 136 5.45 -9.02 22.00
CA THR A 136 6.43 -9.89 22.67
C THR A 136 7.83 -9.27 22.71
N THR A 137 8.21 -8.53 21.66
CA THR A 137 9.50 -7.83 21.58
C THR A 137 9.66 -6.66 22.55
N GLN A 138 8.60 -6.26 23.26
CA GLN A 138 8.65 -5.26 24.35
C GLN A 138 8.89 -5.91 25.72
N HIS A 139 8.86 -7.24 25.78
CA HIS A 139 9.00 -8.07 26.98
C HIS A 139 10.09 -9.15 26.84
N LEU A 140 10.96 -9.02 25.84
CA LEU A 140 12.18 -9.81 25.66
C LEU A 140 13.34 -9.11 26.36
#